data_AF-A0A7X7YWY9-F1
#
_entry.id   AF-A0A7X7YWY9-F1
#
_cell.length_a   1.000
_cell.length_b   1.000
_cell.length_c   1.000
_cell.angle_alpha   90.00
_cell.angle_beta   90.00
_cell.angle_gamma   90.00
#
_symmetry.space_group_name_H-M   'P 1'
#
loop_
_entity.id
_entity.type
_entity.pdbx_description
1 polymer ?
#
loop_
_entity_poly.entity_id
_entity_poly.type
_entity_poly.pdbx_seq_one_letter_code
_entity_poly.pdbx_strand_id
1 'polypeptide(L)'
;MRMLAMMAAVLVLSAGAQGEVWITVYRCDERTPLVPADPNHPSVYQGVMVGTKLVLVVSSDDSSFWWGSLQYSQDDKEEMFLTGRGYDAVRRSFAGSCLPAAGKLASVEFVDYEGVWSFDLTADHPSPGDWFILDYYARGVGTYNIAVYDLSIDWTTPMEVLSFVQVPSWDFNEDGIVNFVDFAMRASDAFLLDPAGEPEPGPRAYSGDAISFRDLSEFSEHWLERTTCEVPAKPDE
;
A
#
# COMPACT_ATOMS: atom_id res chain seq x y z
N MET A 1 47.51 57.64 -10.55
CA MET A 1 47.01 56.37 -11.12
C MET A 1 47.01 55.30 -10.04
N ARG A 2 45.85 54.92 -9.53
CA ARG A 2 45.64 53.70 -8.75
C ARG A 2 44.29 53.15 -9.19
N MET A 3 44.32 52.10 -10.01
CA MET A 3 43.14 51.32 -10.39
C MET A 3 43.00 50.19 -9.37
N LEU A 4 42.00 50.28 -8.48
CA LEU A 4 41.54 49.15 -7.69
C LEU A 4 40.56 48.36 -8.57
N ALA A 5 40.96 47.15 -8.96
CA ALA A 5 40.04 46.17 -9.55
C ALA A 5 39.39 45.38 -8.41
N MET A 6 38.10 45.59 -8.20
CA MET A 6 37.29 44.90 -7.19
C MET A 6 36.75 43.61 -7.83
N MET A 7 37.30 42.47 -7.45
CA MET A 7 36.89 41.16 -7.95
C MET A 7 35.76 40.64 -7.05
N ALA A 8 34.51 40.80 -7.49
CA ALA A 8 33.35 40.24 -6.81
C ALA A 8 33.27 38.74 -7.12
N ALA A 9 33.61 37.90 -6.15
CA ALA A 9 33.39 36.46 -6.22
C ALA A 9 31.91 36.18 -5.96
N VAL A 10 31.16 35.84 -7.01
CA VAL A 10 29.79 35.34 -6.91
C VAL A 10 29.88 33.85 -6.56
N LEU A 11 29.77 33.53 -5.27
CA LEU A 11 29.53 32.16 -4.82
C LEU A 11 28.09 31.79 -5.16
N VAL A 12 27.89 31.11 -6.29
CA VAL A 12 26.65 30.41 -6.57
C VAL A 12 26.61 29.19 -5.66
N LEU A 13 25.95 29.32 -4.51
CA LEU A 13 25.54 28.18 -3.71
C LEU A 13 24.47 27.44 -4.53
N SER A 14 24.87 26.40 -5.26
CA SER A 14 23.92 25.42 -5.75
C SER A 14 23.27 24.79 -4.53
N ALA A 15 21.99 25.10 -4.28
CA ALA A 15 21.18 24.26 -3.42
C ALA A 15 21.28 22.85 -4.00
N GLY A 16 21.95 21.94 -3.28
CA GLY A 16 21.91 20.54 -3.65
C GLY A 16 20.44 20.16 -3.63
N ALA A 17 19.90 19.75 -4.78
CA ALA A 17 18.64 19.05 -4.79
C ALA A 17 18.86 17.81 -3.94
N GLN A 18 18.27 17.78 -2.75
CA GLN A 18 18.15 16.54 -2.00
C GLN A 18 17.20 15.68 -2.81
N GLY A 19 17.61 14.45 -3.14
CA GLY A 19 16.71 13.59 -3.87
C GLY A 19 15.48 13.27 -3.02
N GLU A 20 14.36 13.11 -3.70
CA GLU A 20 13.07 12.83 -3.11
C GLU A 20 12.95 11.32 -2.90
N VAL A 21 12.32 10.92 -1.80
CA VAL A 21 11.88 9.54 -1.57
C VAL A 21 10.36 9.55 -1.57
N TRP A 22 9.77 8.64 -2.32
CA TRP A 22 8.31 8.52 -2.44
C TRP A 22 7.89 7.06 -2.48
N ILE A 23 6.61 6.80 -2.21
CA ILE A 23 6.03 5.47 -2.29
C ILE A 23 5.01 5.41 -3.42
N THR A 24 5.12 4.37 -4.25
CA THR A 24 4.07 4.00 -5.20
C THR A 24 3.36 2.76 -4.69
N VAL A 25 2.04 2.83 -4.58
CA VAL A 25 1.21 1.67 -4.26
C VAL A 25 0.76 1.02 -5.55
N TYR A 26 1.02 -0.27 -5.69
CA TYR A 26 0.60 -1.10 -6.80
C TYR A 26 -0.46 -2.09 -6.35
N ARG A 27 -1.29 -2.48 -7.31
CA ARG A 27 -2.08 -3.70 -7.17
C ARG A 27 -1.13 -4.89 -7.00
N CYS A 28 -1.73 -5.96 -6.52
CA CYS A 28 -1.18 -7.30 -6.39
C CYS A 28 -0.31 -7.79 -7.58
N ASP A 29 -0.53 -7.30 -8.81
CA ASP A 29 0.23 -7.65 -10.02
C ASP A 29 1.61 -6.97 -10.15
N GLU A 30 1.99 -6.12 -9.20
CA GLU A 30 3.27 -5.38 -9.14
C GLU A 30 3.50 -4.43 -10.32
N ARG A 31 2.45 -4.11 -11.09
CA ARG A 31 2.58 -3.36 -12.35
C ARG A 31 1.56 -2.26 -12.50
N THR A 32 0.34 -2.50 -12.01
CA THR A 32 -0.76 -1.56 -12.13
C THR A 32 -0.78 -0.67 -10.89
N PRO A 33 -0.43 0.63 -10.99
CA PRO A 33 -0.51 1.52 -9.85
C PRO A 33 -1.94 1.62 -9.34
N LEU A 34 -2.10 1.66 -8.03
CA LEU A 34 -3.37 1.99 -7.41
C LEU A 34 -3.56 3.50 -7.50
N VAL A 35 -4.69 3.94 -8.05
CA VAL A 35 -4.98 5.36 -8.21
C VAL A 35 -5.43 5.93 -6.86
N PRO A 36 -4.87 7.07 -6.41
CA PRO A 36 -5.34 7.73 -5.20
C PRO A 36 -6.82 8.13 -5.31
N ALA A 37 -7.53 8.10 -4.17
CA ALA A 37 -8.92 8.51 -4.05
C ALA A 37 -9.14 9.98 -4.37
N ASP A 38 -8.19 10.82 -3.94
CA ASP A 38 -8.20 12.26 -4.18
C ASP A 38 -6.89 12.69 -4.84
N PRO A 39 -6.92 13.26 -6.05
CA PRO A 39 -5.73 13.78 -6.73
C PRO A 39 -4.97 14.86 -5.94
N ASN A 40 -5.63 15.54 -4.99
CA ASN A 40 -5.00 16.54 -4.11
C ASN A 40 -4.40 15.91 -2.84
N HIS A 41 -4.75 14.66 -2.54
CA HIS A 41 -4.21 13.87 -1.44
C HIS A 41 -3.70 12.53 -1.98
N PRO A 42 -2.54 12.52 -2.67
CA PRO A 42 -2.03 11.35 -3.39
C PRO A 42 -1.75 10.13 -2.50
N SER A 43 -1.72 10.32 -1.19
CA SER A 43 -1.48 9.27 -0.19
C SER A 43 -2.78 8.64 0.34
N VAL A 44 -3.96 9.05 -0.12
CA VAL A 44 -5.26 8.49 0.31
C VAL A 44 -5.80 7.55 -0.76
N TYR A 45 -6.09 6.31 -0.39
CA TYR A 45 -6.59 5.25 -1.27
C TYR A 45 -7.97 4.78 -0.79
N GLN A 46 -8.91 4.69 -1.73
CA GLN A 46 -10.30 4.32 -1.44
C GLN A 46 -10.60 2.88 -1.84
N GLY A 47 -11.49 2.24 -1.08
CA GLY A 47 -12.18 1.03 -1.51
C GLY A 47 -11.28 -0.20 -1.64
N VAL A 48 -10.29 -0.37 -0.75
CA VAL A 48 -9.47 -1.59 -0.76
C VAL A 48 -10.27 -2.72 -0.13
N MET A 49 -10.69 -3.71 -0.91
CA MET A 49 -11.45 -4.84 -0.35
C MET A 49 -10.60 -5.64 0.66
N VAL A 50 -11.20 -6.04 1.77
CA VAL A 50 -10.64 -7.04 2.67
C VAL A 50 -10.30 -8.31 1.88
N GLY A 51 -9.15 -8.90 2.18
CA GLY A 51 -8.55 -10.00 1.42
C GLY A 51 -7.56 -9.54 0.35
N THR A 52 -7.58 -8.24 -0.03
CA THR A 52 -6.71 -7.71 -1.08
C THR A 52 -5.25 -7.63 -0.61
N LYS A 53 -4.36 -8.11 -1.48
CA LYS A 53 -2.92 -7.81 -1.42
C LYS A 53 -2.57 -6.58 -2.27
N LEU A 54 -1.88 -5.61 -1.67
CA LEU A 54 -1.24 -4.50 -2.36
C LEU A 54 0.29 -4.61 -2.24
N VAL A 55 0.99 -3.88 -3.08
CA VAL A 55 2.45 -3.85 -3.11
C VAL A 55 2.92 -2.41 -2.98
N LEU A 56 3.74 -2.14 -1.98
CA LEU A 56 4.31 -0.81 -1.73
C LEU A 56 5.74 -0.81 -2.24
N VAL A 57 6.05 0.10 -3.16
CA VAL A 57 7.40 0.27 -3.69
C VAL A 57 7.95 1.62 -3.26
N VAL A 58 9.03 1.59 -2.50
CA VAL A 58 9.76 2.80 -2.07
C VAL A 58 10.81 3.12 -3.14
N SER A 59 10.78 4.34 -3.64
CA SER A 59 11.63 4.79 -4.75
C SER A 59 12.31 6.10 -4.40
N SER A 60 13.43 6.38 -5.07
CA SER A 60 14.10 7.68 -4.97
C SER A 60 14.78 8.08 -6.27
N ASP A 61 14.95 9.38 -6.47
CA ASP A 61 15.79 9.93 -7.54
C ASP A 61 17.21 10.30 -7.06
N ASP A 62 17.56 10.02 -5.80
CA ASP A 62 18.91 10.16 -5.24
C ASP A 62 19.76 8.87 -5.41
N SER A 63 21.07 9.04 -5.20
CA SER A 63 22.05 7.96 -4.99
C SER A 63 22.72 8.04 -3.61
N SER A 64 22.27 8.95 -2.76
CA SER A 64 22.77 9.14 -1.41
C SER A 64 22.26 8.05 -0.46
N PHE A 65 23.04 7.77 0.59
CA PHE A 65 22.58 6.91 1.68
C PHE A 65 21.25 7.41 2.23
N TRP A 66 20.32 6.49 2.47
CA TRP A 66 19.03 6.79 3.07
C TRP A 66 18.66 5.75 4.11
N TRP A 67 18.11 6.22 5.23
CA TRP A 67 17.58 5.37 6.29
C TRP A 67 16.21 5.89 6.68
N GLY A 68 15.20 5.06 6.49
CA GLY A 68 13.81 5.39 6.75
C GLY A 68 13.03 4.20 7.31
N SER A 69 11.72 4.39 7.46
CA SER A 69 10.86 3.38 8.07
C SER A 69 9.40 3.52 7.59
N LEU A 70 8.72 2.37 7.44
CA LEU A 70 7.26 2.30 7.32
C LEU A 70 6.68 1.80 8.65
N GLN A 71 5.86 2.61 9.29
CA GLN A 71 5.30 2.33 10.62
C GLN A 71 3.78 2.28 10.60
N TYR A 72 3.22 1.43 11.46
CA TYR A 72 1.79 1.36 11.71
C TYR A 72 1.50 0.94 13.15
N SER A 73 0.27 1.21 13.61
CA SER A 73 -0.16 0.88 14.96
C SER A 73 -0.21 -0.62 15.18
N GLN A 74 0.29 -1.09 16.32
CA GLN A 74 0.15 -2.49 16.72
C GLN A 74 -1.33 -2.87 16.94
N ASP A 75 -2.18 -1.90 17.30
CA ASP A 75 -3.62 -2.14 17.48
C ASP A 75 -4.31 -2.52 16.16
N ASP A 76 -3.70 -2.16 15.02
CA ASP A 76 -4.26 -2.43 13.69
C ASP A 76 -3.80 -3.78 13.10
N LYS A 77 -2.91 -4.52 13.78
CA LYS A 77 -2.21 -5.69 13.22
C LYS A 77 -3.09 -6.86 12.77
N GLU A 78 -4.29 -6.97 13.35
CA GLU A 78 -5.25 -8.02 12.99
C GLU A 78 -6.03 -7.63 11.73
N GLU A 79 -6.19 -6.33 11.49
CA GLU A 79 -7.01 -5.76 10.43
C GLU A 79 -6.20 -5.29 9.21
N MET A 80 -4.89 -5.10 9.38
CA MET A 80 -3.94 -4.85 8.30
C MET A 80 -2.60 -5.47 8.61
N PHE A 81 -1.84 -5.84 7.58
CA PHE A 81 -0.55 -6.50 7.78
C PHE A 81 0.44 -6.10 6.70
N LEU A 82 1.62 -5.61 7.11
CA LEU A 82 2.74 -5.35 6.23
C LEU A 82 3.80 -6.44 6.39
N THR A 83 4.40 -6.89 5.29
CA THR A 83 5.51 -7.85 5.34
C THR A 83 6.56 -7.56 4.28
N GLY A 84 7.82 -7.81 4.63
CA GLY A 84 8.88 -7.96 3.66
C GLY A 84 8.86 -9.35 3.00
N ARG A 85 9.69 -9.54 1.98
CA ARG A 85 9.83 -10.76 1.19
C ARG A 85 11.18 -11.43 1.46
N GLY A 86 11.20 -12.75 1.46
CA GLY A 86 12.45 -13.52 1.55
C GLY A 86 13.25 -13.25 2.83
N TYR A 87 12.63 -13.47 3.99
CA TYR A 87 13.30 -13.32 5.28
C TYR A 87 14.53 -14.24 5.41
N ASP A 88 15.69 -13.66 5.68
CA ASP A 88 16.94 -14.32 5.98
C ASP A 88 17.21 -14.22 7.49
N ALA A 89 17.09 -15.33 8.20
CA ALA A 89 17.29 -15.37 9.64
C ALA A 89 18.73 -15.08 10.10
N VAL A 90 19.74 -15.28 9.24
CA VAL A 90 21.14 -15.00 9.56
C VAL A 90 21.38 -13.50 9.53
N ARG A 91 20.83 -12.81 8.52
CA ARG A 91 20.92 -11.35 8.39
C ARG A 91 19.85 -10.62 9.19
N ARG A 92 18.81 -11.32 9.65
CA ARG A 92 17.60 -10.77 10.27
C ARG A 92 16.92 -9.71 9.39
N SER A 93 16.94 -9.95 8.08
CA SER A 93 16.46 -8.99 7.08
C SER A 93 15.68 -9.67 5.96
N PHE A 94 14.75 -8.95 5.36
CA PHE A 94 13.96 -9.36 4.20
C PHE A 94 14.73 -9.08 2.90
N ALA A 95 15.69 -9.94 2.58
CA ALA A 95 16.58 -9.75 1.44
C ALA A 95 15.82 -9.74 0.09
N GLY A 96 14.67 -10.41 0.00
CA GLY A 96 13.80 -10.37 -1.17
C GLY A 96 13.05 -9.04 -1.35
N SER A 97 13.03 -8.19 -0.33
CA SER A 97 12.47 -6.83 -0.39
C SER A 97 13.48 -5.76 -0.81
N CYS A 98 14.76 -6.10 -0.92
CA CYS A 98 15.81 -5.18 -1.34
C CYS A 98 15.97 -5.25 -2.86
N LEU A 99 15.56 -4.21 -3.57
CA LEU A 99 15.68 -4.15 -5.03
C LEU A 99 17.11 -3.71 -5.43
N PRO A 100 17.57 -4.02 -6.66
CA PRO A 100 18.94 -3.76 -7.07
C PRO A 100 19.40 -2.30 -6.88
N ALA A 101 18.50 -1.33 -7.03
CA ALA A 101 18.82 0.09 -6.93
C ALA A 101 19.04 0.57 -5.49
N ALA A 102 18.57 -0.15 -4.46
CA ALA A 102 18.85 0.20 -3.06
C ALA A 102 20.33 0.00 -2.65
N GLY A 103 21.09 -0.73 -3.48
CA GLY A 103 22.50 -1.02 -3.25
C GLY A 103 22.75 -2.36 -2.55
N LYS A 104 24.03 -2.78 -2.52
CA LYS A 104 24.42 -4.16 -2.16
C LYS A 104 24.30 -4.48 -0.67
N LEU A 105 24.36 -3.46 0.17
CA LEU A 105 24.25 -3.58 1.62
C LEU A 105 22.89 -3.07 2.12
N ALA A 106 21.92 -2.93 1.22
CA ALA A 106 20.57 -2.57 1.59
C ALA A 106 19.96 -3.63 2.52
N SER A 107 19.11 -3.17 3.44
CA SER A 107 18.38 -4.03 4.36
C SER A 107 16.95 -3.53 4.57
N VAL A 108 16.08 -4.52 4.82
CA VAL A 108 14.71 -4.32 5.31
C VAL A 108 14.58 -5.14 6.58
N GLU A 109 14.33 -4.51 7.72
CA GLU A 109 14.30 -5.17 9.03
C GLU A 109 12.95 -4.89 9.70
N PHE A 110 12.32 -5.94 10.24
CA PHE A 110 11.10 -5.74 11.04
C PHE A 110 11.50 -5.36 12.47
N VAL A 111 10.88 -4.30 12.99
CA VAL A 111 11.11 -3.81 14.35
C VAL A 111 9.79 -3.58 15.07
N ASP A 112 9.75 -3.96 16.34
CA ASP A 112 8.60 -3.75 17.23
C ASP A 112 9.02 -2.80 18.35
N TYR A 113 8.42 -1.61 18.37
CA TYR A 113 8.69 -0.54 19.32
C TYR A 113 7.42 -0.16 20.07
N GLU A 114 7.29 -0.61 21.32
CA GLU A 114 6.27 -0.15 22.29
C GLU A 114 4.89 0.20 21.70
N GLY A 115 4.28 -0.73 20.95
CA GLY A 115 2.95 -0.52 20.35
C GLY A 115 2.97 -0.01 18.90
N VAL A 116 4.14 0.12 18.29
CA VAL A 116 4.33 0.43 16.87
C VAL A 116 5.08 -0.69 16.19
N TRP A 117 4.54 -1.17 15.07
CA TRP A 117 5.22 -2.11 14.19
C TRP A 117 5.85 -1.35 13.04
N SER A 118 7.11 -1.66 12.74
CA SER A 118 7.94 -0.94 11.78
C SER A 118 8.66 -1.89 10.83
N PHE A 119 8.87 -1.44 9.59
CA PHE A 119 9.92 -1.94 8.72
C PHE A 119 10.95 -0.84 8.51
N ASP A 120 12.13 -1.02 9.09
CA ASP A 120 13.27 -0.13 8.92
C ASP A 120 13.97 -0.48 7.60
N LEU A 121 14.19 0.54 6.79
CA LEU A 121 14.71 0.44 5.43
C LEU A 121 16.04 1.20 5.34
N THR A 122 17.09 0.50 4.92
CA THR A 122 18.41 1.12 4.71
C THR A 122 18.83 0.95 3.26
N ALA A 123 19.02 2.05 2.55
CA ALA A 123 19.60 2.08 1.21
C ALA A 123 21.07 2.52 1.32
N ASP A 124 21.99 1.65 0.88
CA ASP A 124 23.43 1.89 1.04
C ASP A 124 24.16 1.85 -0.31
N HIS A 125 24.80 2.97 -0.64
CA HIS A 125 25.30 3.29 -1.98
C HIS A 125 24.23 3.04 -3.08
N PRO A 126 23.01 3.58 -2.92
CA PRO A 126 21.95 3.32 -3.89
C PRO A 126 22.20 4.02 -5.23
N SER A 127 21.40 3.65 -6.22
CA SER A 127 21.20 4.39 -7.46
C SER A 127 19.74 4.84 -7.56
N PRO A 128 19.43 5.88 -8.36
CA PRO A 128 18.05 6.28 -8.60
C PRO A 128 17.18 5.11 -9.11
N GLY A 129 15.96 5.00 -8.61
CA GLY A 129 14.98 3.97 -8.98
C GLY A 129 14.26 3.37 -7.77
N ASP A 130 13.70 2.18 -7.97
CA ASP A 130 12.97 1.45 -6.95
C ASP A 130 13.93 0.77 -5.97
N TRP A 131 13.85 1.14 -4.70
CA TRP A 131 14.76 0.64 -3.66
C TRP A 131 14.19 -0.55 -2.90
N PHE A 132 12.93 -0.45 -2.47
CA PHE A 132 12.33 -1.48 -1.62
C PHE A 132 10.94 -1.87 -2.09
N ILE A 133 10.58 -3.12 -1.81
CA ILE A 133 9.24 -3.66 -2.08
C ILE A 133 8.69 -4.36 -0.85
N LEU A 134 7.49 -3.97 -0.42
CA LEU A 134 6.78 -4.57 0.72
C LEU A 134 5.37 -4.96 0.29
N ASP A 135 4.84 -5.99 0.94
CA ASP A 135 3.50 -6.49 0.69
C ASP A 135 2.56 -6.03 1.80
N TYR A 136 1.46 -5.39 1.41
CA TYR A 136 0.38 -4.98 2.30
C TYR A 136 -0.83 -5.89 2.12
N TYR A 137 -1.46 -6.29 3.22
CA TYR A 137 -2.65 -7.12 3.23
C TYR A 137 -3.78 -6.41 3.96
N ALA A 138 -4.88 -6.18 3.26
CA ALA A 138 -6.13 -5.72 3.83
C ALA A 138 -6.85 -6.90 4.51
N ARG A 139 -7.07 -6.86 5.82
CA ARG A 139 -7.69 -7.96 6.60
C ARG A 139 -8.98 -7.55 7.31
N GLY A 140 -9.24 -6.26 7.43
CA GLY A 140 -10.30 -5.70 8.26
C GLY A 140 -10.97 -4.49 7.66
N VAL A 141 -12.24 -4.28 7.95
CA VAL A 141 -12.94 -3.08 7.48
C VAL A 141 -12.56 -1.89 8.37
N GLY A 142 -12.12 -0.79 7.76
CA GLY A 142 -11.69 0.39 8.51
C GLY A 142 -10.84 1.36 7.71
N THR A 143 -10.20 2.30 8.41
CA THR A 143 -9.20 3.19 7.82
C THR A 143 -7.88 2.97 8.52
N TYR A 144 -6.87 2.58 7.76
CA TYR A 144 -5.56 2.20 8.29
C TYR A 144 -4.48 3.04 7.66
N ASN A 145 -3.52 3.47 8.48
CA ASN A 145 -2.47 4.37 8.04
C ASN A 145 -1.11 3.69 8.13
N ILE A 146 -0.26 3.96 7.14
CA ILE A 146 1.16 3.63 7.15
C ILE A 146 1.93 4.94 7.08
N ALA A 147 2.64 5.26 8.15
CA ALA A 147 3.47 6.44 8.26
C ALA A 147 4.86 6.14 7.68
N VAL A 148 5.33 6.99 6.78
CA VAL A 148 6.64 6.91 6.14
C VAL A 148 7.56 7.92 6.81
N TYR A 149 8.72 7.49 7.28
CA TYR A 149 9.69 8.35 7.93
C TYR A 149 11.02 8.36 7.19
N ASP A 150 11.65 9.54 7.15
CA ASP A 150 13.09 9.67 6.92
C ASP A 150 13.77 9.81 8.28
N LEU A 151 14.27 8.68 8.80
CA LEU A 151 14.88 8.61 10.13
C LEU A 151 16.23 9.34 10.20
N SER A 152 16.80 9.72 9.05
CA SER A 152 18.02 10.53 8.99
C SER A 152 17.73 12.02 9.23
N ILE A 153 16.47 12.45 9.07
CA ILE A 153 16.03 13.83 9.23
C ILE A 153 15.19 14.00 10.51
N ASP A 154 14.09 13.25 10.63
CA ASP A 154 13.15 13.32 11.76
C ASP A 154 12.47 11.97 11.99
N TRP A 155 12.55 11.48 13.22
CA TRP A 155 11.97 10.21 13.67
C TRP A 155 10.58 10.39 14.30
N THR A 156 10.09 11.63 14.41
CA THR A 156 8.84 11.99 15.08
C THR A 156 7.76 12.51 14.14
N THR A 157 8.16 13.05 12.99
CA THR A 157 7.23 13.55 11.97
C THR A 157 7.34 12.70 10.71
N PRO A 158 6.26 12.02 10.29
CA PRO A 158 6.29 11.29 9.04
C PRO A 158 6.39 12.26 7.87
N MET A 159 7.19 11.89 6.86
CA MET A 159 7.27 12.64 5.60
C MET A 159 6.02 12.45 4.74
N GLU A 160 5.40 11.27 4.85
CA GLU A 160 4.17 10.91 4.16
C GLU A 160 3.34 9.96 5.04
N VAL A 161 2.01 10.01 4.90
CA VAL A 161 1.11 9.03 5.53
C VAL A 161 0.21 8.44 4.46
N LEU A 162 0.40 7.16 4.16
CA LEU A 162 -0.47 6.40 3.28
C LEU A 162 -1.73 6.00 4.06
N SER A 163 -2.92 6.34 3.56
CA SER A 163 -4.19 6.04 4.20
C SER A 163 -5.03 5.12 3.32
N PHE A 164 -5.41 3.98 3.84
CA PHE A 164 -6.18 2.95 3.14
C PHE A 164 -7.56 2.82 3.77
N VAL A 165 -8.60 3.13 3.00
CA VAL A 165 -9.98 2.82 3.37
C VAL A 165 -10.29 1.39 2.93
N GLN A 166 -10.27 0.46 3.89
CA GLN A 166 -10.60 -0.93 3.66
C GLN A 166 -12.11 -1.17 3.77
N VAL A 167 -12.69 -1.84 2.77
CA VAL A 167 -14.13 -2.13 2.66
C VAL A 167 -14.38 -3.64 2.68
N PRO A 168 -15.60 -4.10 3.05
CA PRO A 168 -15.97 -5.51 2.92
C PRO A 168 -15.60 -6.11 1.56
N SER A 169 -15.21 -7.40 1.57
CA SER A 169 -14.95 -8.14 0.33
C SER A 169 -16.22 -8.32 -0.48
N TRP A 170 -16.10 -8.17 -1.81
CA TRP A 170 -17.12 -8.53 -2.79
C TRP A 170 -16.86 -9.90 -3.45
N ASP A 171 -15.80 -10.59 -3.03
CA ASP A 171 -15.48 -11.98 -3.39
C ASP A 171 -16.25 -12.89 -2.40
N PHE A 172 -17.46 -13.28 -2.81
CA PHE A 172 -18.42 -13.98 -1.95
C PHE A 172 -18.25 -15.50 -1.98
N ASN A 173 -17.58 -16.03 -3.00
CA ASN A 173 -17.23 -17.45 -3.10
C ASN A 173 -15.79 -17.74 -2.65
N GLU A 174 -15.02 -16.72 -2.26
CA GLU A 174 -13.65 -16.79 -1.75
C GLU A 174 -12.68 -17.41 -2.78
N ASP A 175 -12.91 -17.16 -4.08
CA ASP A 175 -12.08 -17.69 -5.17
C ASP A 175 -10.91 -16.77 -5.56
N GLY A 176 -10.79 -15.61 -4.91
CA GLY A 176 -9.72 -14.66 -5.12
C GLY A 176 -10.01 -13.59 -6.19
N ILE A 177 -11.19 -13.61 -6.82
CA ILE A 177 -11.54 -12.70 -7.92
C ILE A 177 -13.03 -12.32 -7.93
N VAL A 178 -13.31 -11.02 -7.86
CA VAL A 178 -14.68 -10.51 -7.94
C VAL A 178 -15.20 -10.60 -9.38
N ASN A 179 -16.16 -11.50 -9.62
CA ASN A 179 -16.64 -11.83 -10.96
C ASN A 179 -18.16 -12.08 -11.04
N PHE A 180 -18.63 -12.63 -12.17
CA PHE A 180 -20.07 -12.83 -12.40
C PHE A 180 -20.69 -13.85 -11.43
N VAL A 181 -19.90 -14.78 -10.91
CA VAL A 181 -20.34 -15.76 -9.91
C VAL A 181 -20.70 -15.03 -8.62
N ASP A 182 -19.85 -14.13 -8.14
CA ASP A 182 -20.13 -13.29 -6.96
C ASP A 182 -21.36 -12.41 -7.15
N PHE A 183 -21.46 -11.77 -8.32
CA PHE A 183 -22.63 -10.98 -8.68
C PHE A 183 -23.91 -11.81 -8.65
N ALA A 184 -23.88 -13.01 -9.24
CA ALA A 184 -25.04 -13.89 -9.32
C ALA A 184 -25.47 -14.39 -7.94
N MET A 185 -24.49 -14.74 -7.08
CA MET A 185 -24.76 -15.08 -5.67
C MET A 185 -25.46 -13.93 -4.95
N ARG A 186 -24.99 -12.69 -5.17
CA ARG A 186 -25.59 -11.52 -4.56
C ARG A 186 -26.98 -11.19 -5.09
N ALA A 187 -27.16 -11.29 -6.40
CA ALA A 187 -28.44 -11.07 -7.04
C ALA A 187 -29.47 -12.11 -6.62
N SER A 188 -29.09 -13.39 -6.48
CA SER A 188 -30.02 -14.43 -6.02
C SER A 188 -30.53 -14.15 -4.60
N ASP A 189 -29.67 -13.67 -3.71
CA ASP A 189 -30.07 -13.27 -2.36
C ASP A 189 -31.07 -12.11 -2.39
N ALA A 190 -30.91 -11.16 -3.33
CA ALA A 190 -31.77 -10.00 -3.46
C ALA A 190 -33.20 -10.38 -3.91
N PHE A 191 -33.32 -11.37 -4.80
CA PHE A 191 -34.61 -11.81 -5.36
C PHE A 191 -35.32 -12.88 -4.54
N LEU A 192 -34.68 -13.44 -3.52
CA LEU A 192 -35.28 -14.38 -2.57
C LEU A 192 -36.06 -13.70 -1.44
N LEU A 193 -35.96 -12.38 -1.31
CA LEU A 193 -36.74 -11.60 -0.35
C LEU A 193 -38.18 -11.50 -0.85
N ASP A 194 -39.12 -11.97 -0.02
CA ASP A 194 -40.57 -11.94 -0.27
C ASP A 194 -41.01 -10.52 -0.65
N PRO A 195 -41.66 -10.28 -1.80
CA PRO A 195 -42.16 -8.95 -2.17
C PRO A 195 -43.16 -8.36 -1.14
N ALA A 196 -43.67 -9.17 -0.22
CA ALA A 196 -44.54 -8.75 0.89
C ALA A 196 -43.86 -8.77 2.27
N GLY A 197 -42.65 -9.33 2.40
CA GLY A 197 -41.91 -9.40 3.66
C GLY A 197 -40.95 -8.24 3.77
N GLU A 198 -40.92 -7.55 4.92
CA GLU A 198 -39.85 -6.60 5.16
C GLU A 198 -38.52 -7.35 5.05
N PRO A 199 -37.60 -6.88 4.20
CA PRO A 199 -36.36 -7.58 3.96
C PRO A 199 -35.58 -7.62 5.26
N GLU A 200 -35.44 -8.81 5.84
CA GLU A 200 -34.56 -8.93 7.00
C GLU A 200 -33.15 -8.55 6.55
N PRO A 201 -32.45 -7.71 7.33
CA PRO A 201 -31.11 -7.29 7.01
C PRO A 201 -30.22 -8.54 7.00
N GLY A 202 -29.93 -9.02 5.79
CA GLY A 202 -29.07 -10.17 5.62
C GLY A 202 -27.69 -9.85 6.18
N PRO A 203 -26.98 -10.83 6.77
CA PRO A 203 -25.65 -10.64 7.39
C PRO A 203 -24.55 -10.17 6.41
N ARG A 204 -24.90 -9.85 5.16
CA ARG A 204 -24.00 -9.50 4.06
C ARG A 204 -24.40 -8.19 3.33
N ALA A 205 -25.40 -7.45 3.82
CA ALA A 205 -25.73 -6.13 3.30
C ALA A 205 -24.68 -5.10 3.66
N TYR A 206 -24.13 -4.41 2.64
CA TYR A 206 -23.12 -3.40 2.83
C TYR A 206 -23.62 -2.24 3.69
N SER A 207 -24.88 -1.82 3.50
CA SER A 207 -25.54 -0.80 4.32
C SER A 207 -26.21 -1.36 5.58
N GLY A 208 -26.24 -2.68 5.76
CA GLY A 208 -27.10 -3.33 6.75
C GLY A 208 -28.59 -3.32 6.40
N ASP A 209 -28.98 -2.95 5.17
CA ASP A 209 -30.37 -2.99 4.69
C ASP A 209 -30.63 -4.15 3.70
N ALA A 210 -31.78 -4.14 3.02
CA ALA A 210 -32.03 -5.02 1.90
C ALA A 210 -31.04 -4.78 0.75
N ILE A 211 -30.67 -5.85 0.04
CA ILE A 211 -29.90 -5.71 -1.20
C ILE A 211 -30.71 -4.91 -2.21
N SER A 212 -30.16 -3.80 -2.67
CA SER A 212 -30.78 -2.87 -3.60
C SER A 212 -30.01 -2.83 -4.92
N PHE A 213 -30.58 -2.16 -5.93
CA PHE A 213 -29.86 -1.85 -7.16
C PHE A 213 -28.61 -1.00 -6.93
N ARG A 214 -28.55 -0.26 -5.80
CA ARG A 214 -27.36 0.50 -5.43
C ARG A 214 -26.21 -0.43 -5.08
N ASP A 215 -26.45 -1.48 -4.30
CA ASP A 215 -25.42 -2.48 -3.96
C ASP A 215 -24.88 -3.15 -5.23
N LEU A 216 -25.75 -3.44 -6.19
CA LEU A 216 -25.34 -4.00 -7.49
C LEU A 216 -24.52 -3.01 -8.34
N SER A 217 -24.80 -1.70 -8.21
CA SER A 217 -24.01 -0.65 -8.86
C SER A 217 -22.64 -0.49 -8.21
N GLU A 218 -22.57 -0.50 -6.88
CA GLU A 218 -21.31 -0.41 -6.12
C GLU A 218 -20.41 -1.62 -6.40
N PHE A 219 -21.00 -2.82 -6.54
CA PHE A 219 -20.26 -4.01 -6.98
C PHE A 219 -19.53 -3.82 -8.33
N SER A 220 -20.09 -3.03 -9.25
CA SER A 220 -19.46 -2.80 -10.56
C SER A 220 -18.16 -1.99 -10.47
N GLU A 221 -17.96 -1.25 -9.37
CA GLU A 221 -16.71 -0.52 -9.11
C GLU A 221 -15.54 -1.48 -8.78
N HIS A 222 -15.87 -2.69 -8.31
CA HIS A 222 -14.92 -3.75 -7.93
C HIS A 222 -14.85 -4.89 -8.95
N TRP A 223 -15.51 -4.74 -10.11
CA TRP A 223 -15.57 -5.79 -11.12
C TRP A 223 -14.17 -6.18 -11.63
N LEU A 224 -13.87 -7.48 -11.63
CA LEU A 224 -12.58 -8.07 -12.00
C LEU A 224 -11.41 -7.66 -11.10
N GLU A 225 -11.69 -7.04 -9.97
CA GLU A 225 -10.67 -6.81 -8.95
C GLU A 225 -10.26 -8.16 -8.34
N ARG A 226 -8.95 -8.36 -8.24
CA ARG A 226 -8.37 -9.57 -7.68
C ARG A 226 -8.01 -9.30 -6.24
N THR A 227 -8.58 -10.07 -5.32
CA THR A 227 -8.22 -10.05 -3.90
C THR A 227 -6.89 -10.78 -3.70
N THR A 228 -6.59 -11.80 -4.52
CA THR A 228 -5.32 -12.54 -4.44
C THR A 228 -4.53 -12.55 -5.76
N CYS A 229 -3.21 -12.71 -5.63
CA CYS A 229 -2.30 -12.85 -6.78
C CYS A 229 -2.05 -14.29 -7.17
N GLU A 230 -2.66 -15.24 -6.45
CA GLU A 230 -2.56 -16.63 -6.84
C GLU A 230 -3.24 -16.76 -8.20
N VAL A 231 -2.47 -17.14 -9.21
CA VAL A 231 -3.04 -17.54 -10.49
C VAL A 231 -3.82 -18.82 -10.17
N PRO A 232 -5.14 -18.87 -10.42
CA PRO A 232 -5.88 -20.10 -10.17
C PRO A 232 -5.15 -21.25 -10.85
N ALA A 233 -4.91 -22.32 -10.08
CA ALA A 233 -4.25 -23.50 -10.60
C ALA A 233 -4.94 -23.88 -11.91
N LYS A 234 -4.16 -24.15 -12.96
CA LYS A 234 -4.73 -24.64 -14.21
C LYS A 234 -5.66 -25.81 -13.86
N PRO A 235 -6.94 -25.81 -14.28
CA PRO A 235 -7.75 -27.00 -14.13
C PRO A 235 -7.01 -28.14 -14.82
N ASP A 236 -6.85 -29.26 -14.12
CA ASP A 236 -6.20 -30.46 -14.64
C ASP A 236 -6.85 -30.79 -16.00
N GLU A 237 -6.09 -30.62 -17.09
CA GLU A 237 -6.48 -31.00 -18.47
C GLU A 237 -6.36 -32.52 -18.67
#